data_AF-A0A850Z5C8-F1
#
_entry.id   AF-A0A850Z5C8-F1
#
_cell.length_a   1.000
_cell.length_b   1.000
_cell.length_c   1.000
_cell.angle_alpha   90.00
_cell.angle_beta   90.00
_cell.angle_gamma   90.00
#
_symmetry.space_group_name_H-M   'P 1'
#
loop_
_entity.id
_entity.type
_entity.pdbx_description
1 polymer ?
#
loop_
_entity_poly.entity_id
_entity_poly.type
_entity_poly.pdbx_seq_one_letter_code
_entity_poly.pdbx_strand_id
1 'polypeptide(L)' 'IQLRTSVNNLQDLQQLLGEINWSRPVLGITNDELAPLFNLLRGDHDIRSHRT' A
#
# COMPACT_ATOMS: atom_id res chain seq x y z
N ILE A 1 -8.29 -11.00 11.39
CA ILE A 1 -7.44 -10.42 10.33
C ILE A 1 -6.37 -9.60 11.05
N GLN A 2 -5.09 -9.94 10.91
CA GLN A 2 -3.98 -9.15 11.45
C GLN A 2 -3.54 -8.19 10.35
N LEU A 3 -3.80 -6.90 10.51
CA LEU A 3 -3.35 -5.89 9.56
C LEU A 3 -1.91 -5.52 9.92
N ARG A 4 -0.99 -5.69 8.97
CA ARG A 4 0.37 -5.20 9.12
C ARG A 4 0.32 -3.67 9.07
N THR A 5 0.55 -3.00 10.20
CA THR A 5 0.47 -1.53 10.31
C THR A 5 1.81 -0.83 10.11
N SER A 6 2.92 -1.58 10.05
CA SER A 6 4.23 -1.02 9.72
C SER A 6 4.52 -1.21 8.24
N VAL A 7 4.79 -0.10 7.56
CA VAL A 7 5.25 -0.03 6.18
C VAL A 7 6.57 0.72 6.20
N ASN A 8 7.69 0.03 5.96
CA ASN A 8 9.01 0.64 6.06
C ASN A 8 9.70 0.79 4.71
N ASN A 9 9.32 -0.02 3.72
CA ASN A 9 9.92 -0.03 2.40
C ASN A 9 8.87 -0.27 1.30
N LEU A 10 9.31 -0.16 0.06
CA LEU A 10 8.47 -0.37 -1.12
C LEU A 10 7.82 -1.77 -1.14
N GLN A 11 8.51 -2.82 -0.72
CA GLN A 11 7.95 -4.17 -0.64
C GLN A 11 6.78 -4.27 0.34
N ASP A 12 6.93 -3.70 1.55
CA ASP A 12 5.85 -3.68 2.55
C ASP A 12 4.63 -2.95 2.00
N LEU A 13 4.85 -1.81 1.33
CA LEU A 13 3.81 -0.99 0.73
C LEU A 13 3.07 -1.72 -0.39
N GLN A 14 3.79 -2.43 -1.26
CA GLN A 14 3.21 -3.22 -2.35
C GLN A 14 2.38 -4.40 -1.83
N GLN A 15 2.82 -5.07 -0.76
CA GLN A 15 2.05 -6.13 -0.12
C GLN A 15 0.75 -5.59 0.49
N LEU A 16 0.82 -4.49 1.24
CA LEU A 16 -0.35 -3.83 1.81
C LEU A 16 -1.35 -3.42 0.72
N LEU A 17 -0.87 -2.86 -0.39
CA LEU A 17 -1.73 -2.51 -1.52
C LEU A 17 -2.41 -3.74 -2.13
N GLY A 18 -1.71 -4.87 -2.21
CA GLY A 18 -2.29 -6.15 -2.63
C GLY A 18 -3.43 -6.61 -1.74
N GLU A 19 -3.23 -6.57 -0.40
CA GLU A 19 -4.27 -6.91 0.59
C GLU A 19 -5.49 -5.97 0.50
N ILE A 20 -5.25 -4.67 0.34
CA ILE A 20 -6.30 -3.67 0.15
C ILE A 20 -7.09 -3.93 -1.13
N ASN A 21 -6.39 -4.11 -2.26
CA ASN A 21 -7.05 -4.36 -3.55
C ASN A 21 -7.89 -5.64 -3.54
N TRP A 22 -7.48 -6.66 -2.77
CA TRP A 22 -8.28 -7.86 -2.57
C TRP A 22 -9.59 -7.59 -1.82
N SER A 23 -9.58 -6.74 -0.80
CA SER A 23 -10.78 -6.43 0.01
C SER A 23 -11.70 -5.37 -0.61
N ARG A 24 -11.20 -4.63 -1.59
CA ARG A 24 -11.87 -3.50 -2.24
C ARG A 24 -13.29 -3.76 -2.74
N PRO A 25 -13.61 -4.91 -3.38
CA PRO A 25 -14.97 -5.17 -3.88
C PRO A 25 -16.01 -5.28 -2.76
N VAL A 26 -15.59 -5.70 -1.56
CA VAL A 26 -16.50 -5.93 -0.42
C VAL A 26 -16.67 -4.66 0.41
N LEU A 27 -15.61 -3.86 0.54
CA LEU A 27 -15.56 -2.70 1.43
C LEU A 27 -15.87 -1.37 0.73
N GLY A 28 -15.99 -1.35 -0.61
CA GLY A 28 -16.30 -0.13 -1.35
C GLY A 28 -15.16 0.90 -1.37
N ILE A 29 -13.91 0.47 -1.13
CA ILE A 29 -12.75 1.35 -1.07
C ILE A 29 -12.55 2.05 -2.43
N THR A 30 -12.45 3.37 -2.39
CA THR A 30 -12.32 4.23 -3.57
C THR A 30 -10.86 4.52 -3.90
N ASN A 31 -10.58 5.04 -5.10
CA ASN A 31 -9.21 5.44 -5.46
C ASN A 31 -8.78 6.69 -4.67
N ASP A 32 -9.72 7.56 -4.32
CA ASP A 32 -9.45 8.78 -3.57
C ASP A 32 -8.96 8.46 -2.14
N GLU A 33 -9.55 7.45 -1.50
CA GLU A 33 -9.09 6.93 -0.21
C GLU A 33 -7.68 6.30 -0.28
N LEU A 34 -7.27 5.81 -1.45
CA LEU A 34 -5.94 5.22 -1.68
C LEU A 34 -4.91 6.21 -2.26
N ALA A 35 -5.30 7.45 -2.54
CA ALA A 35 -4.41 8.44 -3.14
C ALA A 35 -3.10 8.65 -2.36
N PRO A 36 -3.09 8.69 -1.00
CA PRO A 36 -1.84 8.79 -0.23
C PRO A 36 -0.92 7.59 -0.44
N LEU A 37 -1.46 6.37 -0.53
CA LEU A 37 -0.68 5.15 -0.78
C LEU A 37 -0.02 5.18 -2.16
N PHE A 38 -0.74 5.64 -3.19
CA PHE A 38 -0.17 5.77 -4.53
C PHE A 38 0.97 6.79 -4.59
N ASN A 39 0.93 7.83 -3.77
CA ASN A 39 2.04 8.77 -3.68
C ASN A 39 3.31 8.11 -3.15
N LEU A 40 3.18 7.19 -2.18
CA LEU A 40 4.29 6.43 -1.60
C LEU A 40 4.85 5.37 -2.57
N LEU A 41 4.08 4.90 -3.56
CA LEU A 41 4.60 3.93 -4.55
C LEU A 41 5.60 4.58 -5.52
N ARG A 42 5.52 5.90 -5.70
CA ARG A 42 6.44 6.65 -6.55
C ARG A 42 7.81 6.78 -5.88
N GLY A 43 8.84 7.02 -6.68
CA GLY A 43 10.21 7.19 -6.20
C GLY A 43 11.13 6.07 -6.66
N ASP A 44 12.07 5.67 -5.81
CA ASP A 44 13.06 4.64 -6.11
C ASP A 44 12.40 3.27 -6.34
N HIS A 45 12.80 2.57 -7.40
CA HIS A 45 12.24 1.27 -7.76
C HIS A 45 12.83 0.10 -6.95
N ASP A 46 13.86 0.32 -6.13
CA ASP A 46 14.37 -0.71 -5.23
C ASP A 46 13.29 -1.13 -4.22
N ILE A 47 12.98 -2.42 -4.15
CA ILE A 47 12.00 -2.99 -3.23
C ILE A 47 12.34 -2.75 -1.74
N ARG A 48 13.61 -2.49 -1.42
CA ARG A 48 14.09 -2.15 -0.06
C ARG A 48 14.18 -0.65 0.18
N SER A 49 13.88 0.18 -0.82
CA SER A 49 13.90 1.63 -0.66
C SER A 49 12.88 2.07 0.39
N HIS A 50 13.30 2.96 1.28
CA HIS A 50 12.50 3.41 2.41
C HIS A 50 11.25 4.16 1.93
N ARG A 51 10.14 4.00 2.66
CA ARG A 51 8.89 4.74 2.48
C ARG A 51 8.45 5.33 3.81
N THR A 52 8.10 6.61 3.79
CA THR A 52 7.68 7.41 4.96
C THR A 52 6.57 8.36 4.57
#